data_AF-A0A158K3P5-F1
#
_entry.id   AF-A0A158K3P5-F1
#
_cell.length_a   1.000
_cell.length_b   1.000
_cell.length_c   1.000
_cell.angle_alpha   90.00
_cell.angle_beta   90.00
_cell.angle_gamma   90.00
#
_symmetry.space_group_name_H-M   'P 1'
#
loop_
_entity.id
_entity.type
_entity.pdbx_description
1 polymer ?
#
loop_
_entity_poly.entity_id
_entity_poly.type
_entity_poly.pdbx_seq_one_letter_code
_entity_poly.pdbx_strand_id
1 'polypeptide(L)'
;MLWTGSSMLSSDLDRCVVPGAIGRNRTTFRHLRLYAHGFGQHGVDVGRNDLASAPDDDQAMNLSRTSITGNAIILPSNVHASDSRLIGNAIVAHAVGHLRFSEPGRPVGTRVPMMVAMLSLMEDVRIERLMIRECPGLRELWRRFHRAGGQLQAMGLTFGVLAERLSLALHDPGYRDTHHWVEKGRSMIEAIGTRLEDTGRFREVASILANDLGQMRVPFDPQCYQVEPQYRDDNTYLWRFENEEIVTAVVQAQGARVQRVEDAAGGRQDESEETESAPESIRLMYPEWNYKARVLRDDWVSVVEGAHLQMSALDSDSPNGARSARSAWIEYPEVLSFHRLRHQADGDEIDLEALVTHVVTQRSGKVPDGRVFTRTGRRARDASILLLLDLSASTSRSVDASGRTLLDCEREAAHEVTSVFDSGHVRIALHGFSSNRRSEVRYVRFKDFGERLEARHWRRLEAVRPAWSTRIGPALRHAGTCLEQESSVSKTIMLVTDGEPSDIDIFDPRYLVEDARHAVHGLAVRGVRVQCISVDPVPHREMCEIFGWRNTFSLTQSTRLFDILPNLLSRLVA
;
A
#
# COMPACT_ATOMS: atom_id res chain seq x y z
N MET A 1 15.42 59.91 27.78
CA MET A 1 16.15 59.96 29.05
C MET A 1 15.55 58.90 29.97
N LEU A 2 16.28 57.78 30.13
CA LEU A 2 16.38 56.85 31.27
C LEU A 2 15.13 56.18 31.93
N TRP A 3 15.02 54.85 31.69
CA TRP A 3 14.99 53.71 32.66
C TRP A 3 14.33 53.89 34.06
N THR A 4 13.31 53.13 34.48
CA THR A 4 13.32 51.82 35.23
C THR A 4 11.91 51.64 35.84
N GLY A 5 11.31 50.50 36.23
CA GLY A 5 11.71 49.10 36.40
C GLY A 5 10.50 48.21 36.79
N SER A 6 10.72 46.89 36.73
CA SER A 6 9.87 45.71 37.01
C SER A 6 9.09 45.73 38.35
N SER A 7 7.98 44.97 38.53
CA SER A 7 7.96 43.51 38.78
C SER A 7 6.55 42.90 38.60
N MET A 8 6.43 41.79 37.86
CA MET A 8 6.22 40.40 38.32
C MET A 8 4.80 40.07 38.81
N LEU A 9 4.04 39.37 37.94
CA LEU A 9 3.18 38.20 38.19
C LEU A 9 2.33 37.95 36.93
N SER A 10 2.99 37.56 35.83
CA SER A 10 2.32 37.12 34.59
C SER A 10 3.28 36.20 33.84
N SER A 11 3.49 35.02 34.40
CA SER A 11 4.21 33.93 33.77
C SER A 11 3.86 32.69 34.56
N ASP A 12 2.93 31.87 34.08
CA ASP A 12 2.89 30.42 34.34
C ASP A 12 1.74 29.66 33.65
N LEU A 13 0.95 30.27 32.76
CA LEU A 13 -0.06 29.56 31.96
C LEU A 13 0.30 29.35 30.47
N ASP A 14 1.46 29.85 30.01
CA ASP A 14 1.94 29.71 28.62
C ASP A 14 2.89 28.52 28.39
N ARG A 15 2.97 27.56 29.34
CA ARG A 15 3.98 26.47 29.30
C ARG A 15 3.45 25.08 28.91
N CYS A 16 2.32 24.98 28.23
CA CYS A 16 1.89 23.73 27.60
C CYS A 16 1.51 23.91 26.12
N VAL A 17 2.37 24.60 25.37
CA VAL A 17 2.39 24.46 23.91
C VAL A 17 3.82 24.18 23.52
N VAL A 18 4.15 22.91 23.27
CA VAL A 18 5.41 22.54 22.61
C VAL A 18 5.20 22.80 21.11
N PRO A 19 5.88 23.79 20.50
CA PRO A 19 5.84 23.98 19.07
C PRO A 19 6.79 22.93 18.45
N GLY A 20 6.28 21.74 18.15
CA GLY A 20 7.11 20.67 17.60
C GLY A 20 6.44 19.33 17.27
N ALA A 21 5.24 19.05 17.77
CA ALA A 21 4.62 17.72 17.68
C ALA A 21 3.61 17.54 16.52
N ILE A 22 3.78 18.25 15.40
CA ILE A 22 2.92 18.10 14.19
C ILE A 22 3.62 17.24 13.10
N GLY A 23 4.83 16.76 13.39
CA GLY A 23 5.74 16.26 12.37
C GLY A 23 5.98 14.76 12.42
N ARG A 24 5.00 13.90 12.09
CA ARG A 24 5.25 12.52 11.59
C ARG A 24 4.00 11.74 11.12
N ASN A 25 3.02 12.37 10.47
CA ASN A 25 1.95 11.59 9.78
C ASN A 25 1.26 12.37 8.64
N ARG A 26 2.05 13.04 7.78
CA ARG A 26 1.56 13.97 6.74
C ARG A 26 0.58 13.37 5.72
N THR A 27 0.56 12.05 5.53
CA THR A 27 -0.33 11.40 4.54
C THR A 27 -1.71 11.02 5.10
N THR A 28 -1.85 10.80 6.41
CA THR A 28 -3.05 10.18 7.00
C THR A 28 -4.19 11.16 7.27
N PHE A 29 -3.90 12.44 7.53
CA PHE A 29 -4.91 13.47 7.85
C PHE A 29 -5.13 14.49 6.73
N ARG A 30 -4.46 14.34 5.58
CA ARG A 30 -4.58 15.27 4.45
C ARG A 30 -6.02 15.37 3.95
N HIS A 31 -6.75 14.25 3.90
CA HIS A 31 -8.14 14.26 3.44
C HIS A 31 -9.06 15.04 4.38
N LEU A 32 -8.91 14.89 5.70
CA LEU A 32 -9.74 15.60 6.68
C LEU A 32 -9.50 17.11 6.68
N ARG A 33 -8.26 17.54 6.45
CA ARG A 33 -7.93 18.96 6.26
C ARG A 33 -8.61 19.52 5.00
N LEU A 34 -8.51 18.80 3.88
CA LEU A 34 -9.20 19.16 2.64
C LEU A 34 -10.73 19.18 2.82
N TYR A 35 -11.26 18.24 3.59
CA TYR A 35 -12.68 18.17 3.91
C TYR A 35 -13.14 19.38 4.74
N ALA A 36 -12.37 19.78 5.77
CA ALA A 36 -12.62 21.00 6.54
C ALA A 36 -12.58 22.26 5.65
N HIS A 37 -11.63 22.34 4.71
CA HIS A 37 -11.58 23.42 3.73
C HIS A 37 -12.82 23.49 2.84
N GLY A 38 -13.46 22.36 2.55
CA GLY A 38 -14.73 22.31 1.80
C GLY A 38 -15.86 23.09 2.46
N PHE A 39 -15.80 23.30 3.78
CA PHE A 39 -16.75 24.14 4.54
C PHE A 39 -16.29 25.61 4.67
N GLY A 40 -15.29 26.04 3.90
CA GLY A 40 -14.75 27.40 3.95
C GLY A 40 -13.80 27.68 5.12
N GLN A 41 -13.42 26.66 5.88
CA GLN A 41 -12.50 26.80 7.02
C GLN A 41 -11.04 26.68 6.56
N HIS A 42 -10.51 27.78 6.02
CA HIS A 42 -9.11 27.89 5.63
C HIS A 42 -8.24 28.21 6.86
N GLY A 43 -7.37 27.28 7.27
CA GLY A 43 -6.45 27.47 8.39
C GLY A 43 -6.77 26.65 9.65
N VAL A 44 -7.81 25.81 9.61
CA VAL A 44 -8.05 24.82 10.67
C VAL A 44 -7.09 23.66 10.49
N ASP A 45 -6.28 23.39 11.52
CA ASP A 45 -5.39 22.23 11.52
C ASP A 45 -6.14 20.99 12.02
N VAL A 46 -5.99 19.88 11.31
CA VAL A 46 -6.53 18.58 11.76
C VAL A 46 -5.35 17.68 12.07
N GLY A 47 -5.28 17.26 13.32
CA GLY A 47 -4.17 16.51 13.87
C GLY A 47 -4.61 15.50 14.91
N ARG A 48 -3.63 14.75 15.42
CA ARG A 48 -3.79 13.81 16.53
C ARG A 48 -2.98 14.33 17.70
N ASN A 49 -3.40 14.00 18.92
CA ASN A 49 -2.57 14.24 20.08
C ASN A 49 -1.46 13.18 20.13
N ASP A 50 -0.21 13.57 19.84
CA ASP A 50 0.97 12.68 19.84
C ASP A 50 1.59 12.48 21.24
N LEU A 51 0.84 12.75 22.32
CA LEU A 51 1.27 12.48 23.71
C LEU A 51 1.50 10.98 24.04
N ALA A 52 1.36 10.07 23.07
CA ALA A 52 1.68 8.65 23.21
C ALA A 52 3.13 8.31 22.78
N SER A 53 4.09 9.21 23.03
CA SER A 53 5.53 8.98 22.84
C SER A 53 6.36 9.34 24.08
N ALA A 54 5.78 9.23 25.28
CA ALA A 54 6.53 9.21 26.53
C ALA A 54 6.53 7.77 27.08
N PRO A 55 7.69 7.19 27.39
CA PRO A 55 7.75 5.89 28.04
C PRO A 55 7.31 6.05 29.51
N ASP A 56 6.54 5.07 30.01
CA ASP A 56 6.23 4.85 31.42
C ASP A 56 5.41 5.93 32.17
N ASP A 57 4.25 6.31 31.62
CA ASP A 57 3.15 6.80 32.46
C ASP A 57 1.82 6.19 32.02
N ASP A 58 1.24 5.34 32.88
CA ASP A 58 -0.10 4.72 32.76
C ASP A 58 -1.25 5.75 32.65
N GLN A 59 -0.94 7.05 32.64
CA GLN A 59 -1.87 8.16 32.43
C GLN A 59 -2.07 8.54 30.96
N ALA A 60 -1.26 8.04 30.02
CA ALA A 60 -1.42 8.31 28.58
C ALA A 60 -2.57 7.52 27.93
N MET A 61 -3.39 6.85 28.74
CA MET A 61 -4.63 6.26 28.30
C MET A 61 -5.72 7.35 28.19
N ASN A 62 -6.18 7.55 26.94
CA ASN A 62 -7.61 7.45 26.62
C ASN A 62 -8.40 8.79 26.45
N LEU A 63 -7.89 9.69 25.59
CA LEU A 63 -8.76 10.68 24.88
C LEU A 63 -9.69 9.92 23.91
N SER A 64 -10.90 9.59 24.38
CA SER A 64 -11.92 8.82 23.63
C SER A 64 -12.71 9.67 22.62
N ARG A 65 -12.70 11.01 22.78
CA ARG A 65 -13.48 11.95 21.98
C ARG A 65 -12.61 13.03 21.34
N THR A 66 -13.17 13.65 20.32
CA THR A 66 -12.56 14.78 19.62
C THR A 66 -12.51 15.99 20.54
N SER A 67 -11.42 16.75 20.51
CA SER A 67 -11.31 18.02 21.21
C SER A 67 -10.99 19.13 20.23
N ILE A 68 -11.51 20.34 20.46
CA ILE A 68 -11.28 21.51 19.61
C ILE A 68 -10.48 22.54 20.43
N THR A 69 -9.25 22.82 20.00
CA THR A 69 -8.33 23.72 20.70
C THR A 69 -7.92 24.87 19.79
N GLY A 70 -8.50 26.05 20.00
CA GLY A 70 -8.30 27.21 19.12
C GLY A 70 -8.72 26.90 17.68
N ASN A 71 -7.74 26.85 16.76
CA ASN A 71 -7.96 26.49 15.35
C ASN A 71 -7.57 25.03 15.03
N ALA A 72 -7.38 24.17 16.04
CA ALA A 72 -7.02 22.77 15.83
C ALA A 72 -8.17 21.82 16.21
N ILE A 73 -8.42 20.81 15.38
CA ILE A 73 -9.30 19.68 15.66
C ILE A 73 -8.42 18.47 15.98
N ILE A 74 -8.51 17.99 17.21
CA ILE A 74 -7.73 16.86 17.73
C ILE A 74 -8.61 15.61 17.70
N LEU A 75 -8.22 14.63 16.88
CA LEU A 75 -8.97 13.38 16.71
C LEU A 75 -8.56 12.29 17.73
N PRO A 76 -9.48 11.41 18.14
CA PRO A 76 -9.16 10.31 19.05
C PRO A 76 -8.31 9.22 18.36
N SER A 77 -7.59 8.46 19.18
CA SER A 77 -6.59 7.47 18.75
C SER A 77 -7.14 6.28 17.94
N ASN A 78 -8.45 6.05 18.00
CA ASN A 78 -9.16 4.85 17.53
C ASN A 78 -9.81 5.01 16.14
N VAL A 79 -9.58 6.11 15.42
CA VAL A 79 -10.17 6.40 14.09
C VAL A 79 -9.54 5.55 12.96
N HIS A 80 -9.15 4.29 13.23
CA HIS A 80 -8.45 3.41 12.27
C HIS A 80 -9.12 2.06 11.95
N ALA A 81 -10.27 1.70 12.52
CA ALA A 81 -11.01 0.49 12.12
C ALA A 81 -12.06 0.77 11.03
N SER A 82 -12.03 -0.04 9.95
CA SER A 82 -12.94 -0.24 8.78
C SER A 82 -13.92 0.85 8.28
N ASP A 83 -14.50 1.68 9.14
CA ASP A 83 -15.33 2.87 8.85
C ASP A 83 -14.63 4.22 9.17
N SER A 84 -13.36 4.18 9.54
CA SER A 84 -12.45 5.30 9.87
C SER A 84 -12.69 6.61 9.13
N ARG A 85 -12.95 6.53 7.82
CA ARG A 85 -13.12 7.72 6.97
C ARG A 85 -14.44 8.43 7.23
N LEU A 86 -15.53 7.69 7.35
CA LEU A 86 -16.86 8.28 7.55
C LEU A 86 -16.98 8.89 8.95
N ILE A 87 -16.47 8.21 9.98
CA ILE A 87 -16.45 8.75 11.33
C ILE A 87 -15.56 9.99 11.42
N GLY A 88 -14.39 9.98 10.76
CA GLY A 88 -13.52 11.15 10.68
C GLY A 88 -14.21 12.35 10.00
N ASN A 89 -14.94 12.11 8.90
CA ASN A 89 -15.71 13.16 8.22
C ASN A 89 -16.86 13.67 9.11
N ALA A 90 -17.56 12.78 9.81
CA ALA A 90 -18.64 13.16 10.73
C ALA A 90 -18.13 14.03 11.88
N ILE A 91 -16.99 13.65 12.46
CA ILE A 91 -16.30 14.39 13.51
C ILE A 91 -15.89 15.79 13.02
N VAL A 92 -15.22 15.87 11.88
CA VAL A 92 -14.73 17.15 11.35
C VAL A 92 -15.89 18.06 10.98
N ALA A 93 -16.97 17.53 10.40
CA ALA A 93 -18.16 18.32 10.11
C ALA A 93 -18.80 18.88 11.40
N HIS A 94 -18.89 18.07 12.46
CA HIS A 94 -19.41 18.50 13.77
C HIS A 94 -18.53 19.59 14.38
N ALA A 95 -17.21 19.36 14.45
CA ALA A 95 -16.26 20.30 15.00
C ALA A 95 -16.23 21.63 14.22
N VAL A 96 -16.32 21.58 12.89
CA VAL A 96 -16.46 22.79 12.05
C VAL A 96 -17.76 23.52 12.36
N GLY A 97 -18.86 22.81 12.67
CA GLY A 97 -20.10 23.42 13.14
C GLY A 97 -19.88 24.29 14.39
N HIS A 98 -19.14 23.79 15.37
CA HIS A 98 -18.78 24.58 16.56
C HIS A 98 -17.93 25.80 16.20
N LEU A 99 -16.89 25.63 15.39
CA LEU A 99 -16.01 26.73 14.96
C LEU A 99 -16.75 27.84 14.21
N ARG A 100 -17.86 27.49 13.53
CA ARG A 100 -18.64 28.44 12.72
C ARG A 100 -19.76 29.13 13.49
N PHE A 101 -20.40 28.41 14.40
CA PHE A 101 -21.70 28.84 14.94
C PHE A 101 -21.74 28.93 16.46
N SER A 102 -20.78 28.34 17.17
CA SER A 102 -20.77 28.31 18.62
C SER A 102 -19.89 29.41 19.20
N GLU A 103 -20.21 29.84 20.41
CA GLU A 103 -19.42 30.83 21.15
C GLU A 103 -18.44 30.09 22.07
N PRO A 104 -17.11 30.32 21.94
CA PRO A 104 -16.12 29.60 22.70
C PRO A 104 -16.00 30.07 24.15
N GLY A 105 -15.59 29.15 25.03
CA GLY A 105 -15.06 29.48 26.36
C GLY A 105 -16.06 30.17 27.31
N ARG A 106 -17.34 29.80 27.26
CA ARG A 106 -18.36 30.34 28.17
C ARG A 106 -18.07 29.93 29.61
N PRO A 107 -18.20 30.82 30.59
CA PRO A 107 -17.96 30.47 31.99
C PRO A 107 -19.04 29.50 32.48
N VAL A 108 -18.60 28.38 33.07
CA VAL A 108 -19.51 27.39 33.68
C VAL A 108 -20.28 28.03 34.84
N GLY A 109 -19.62 28.88 35.63
CA GLY A 109 -20.20 29.55 36.79
C GLY A 109 -20.67 28.55 37.85
N THR A 110 -21.83 28.81 38.46
CA THR A 110 -22.43 27.98 39.52
C THR A 110 -23.37 26.88 39.00
N ARG A 111 -23.31 26.56 37.70
CA ARG A 111 -24.22 25.61 37.08
C ARG A 111 -23.92 24.18 37.52
N VAL A 112 -24.96 23.44 37.86
CA VAL A 112 -24.87 22.00 38.17
C VAL A 112 -24.40 21.23 36.93
N PRO A 113 -23.54 20.21 37.05
CA PRO A 113 -23.02 19.44 35.93
C PRO A 113 -24.06 18.94 34.90
N MET A 114 -25.23 18.46 35.35
CA MET A 114 -26.30 18.03 34.43
C MET A 114 -26.82 19.17 33.54
N MET A 115 -26.87 20.40 34.07
CA MET A 115 -27.26 21.58 33.30
C MET A 115 -26.21 21.90 32.22
N VAL A 116 -24.92 21.78 32.55
CA VAL A 116 -23.83 21.97 31.59
C VAL A 116 -23.94 20.96 30.46
N ALA A 117 -24.13 19.67 30.79
CA ALA A 117 -24.30 18.61 29.80
C ALA A 117 -25.54 18.82 28.91
N MET A 118 -26.66 19.30 29.48
CA MET A 118 -27.87 19.62 28.71
C MET A 118 -27.68 20.82 27.78
N LEU A 119 -26.99 21.87 28.25
CA LEU A 119 -26.67 23.04 27.44
C LEU A 119 -25.74 22.67 26.27
N SER A 120 -24.75 21.83 26.51
CA SER A 120 -23.89 21.25 25.46
C SER A 120 -24.70 20.47 24.44
N LEU A 121 -25.58 19.55 24.88
CA LEU A 121 -26.43 18.76 23.98
C LEU A 121 -27.32 19.64 23.09
N MET A 122 -27.91 20.71 23.63
CA MET A 122 -28.74 21.62 22.85
C MET A 122 -27.91 22.44 21.85
N GLU A 123 -26.67 22.77 22.19
CA GLU A 123 -25.75 23.43 21.26
C GLU A 123 -25.37 22.49 20.10
N ASP A 124 -25.07 21.22 20.39
CA ASP A 124 -24.81 20.18 19.38
C ASP A 124 -25.98 20.07 18.40
N VAL A 125 -27.21 19.93 18.93
CA VAL A 125 -28.43 19.86 18.11
C VAL A 125 -28.58 21.11 17.22
N ARG A 126 -28.28 22.29 17.76
CA ARG A 126 -28.38 23.55 17.02
C ARG A 126 -27.39 23.60 15.87
N ILE A 127 -26.12 23.31 16.12
CA ILE A 127 -25.08 23.36 15.09
C ILE A 127 -25.27 22.27 14.03
N GLU A 128 -25.75 21.09 14.42
CA GLU A 128 -26.03 20.00 13.50
C GLU A 128 -27.18 20.40 12.56
N ARG A 129 -28.25 21.00 13.08
CA ARG A 129 -29.34 21.52 12.23
C ARG A 129 -28.87 22.63 11.30
N LEU A 130 -28.00 23.54 11.75
CA LEU A 130 -27.41 24.59 10.91
C LEU A 130 -26.54 24.01 9.80
N MET A 131 -25.67 23.06 10.13
CA MET A 131 -24.80 22.38 9.17
C MET A 131 -25.59 21.55 8.17
N ILE A 132 -26.66 20.85 8.58
CA ILE A 132 -27.55 20.12 7.67
C ILE A 132 -28.30 21.08 6.73
N ARG A 133 -28.67 22.28 7.20
CA ARG A 133 -29.33 23.30 6.38
C ARG A 133 -28.44 23.76 5.22
N GLU A 134 -27.14 23.91 5.47
CA GLU A 134 -26.17 24.28 4.44
C GLU A 134 -25.71 23.09 3.59
N CYS A 135 -25.53 21.93 4.22
CA CYS A 135 -25.02 20.70 3.60
C CYS A 135 -25.97 19.52 3.89
N PRO A 136 -27.04 19.33 3.09
CA PRO A 136 -28.08 18.33 3.36
C PRO A 136 -27.55 16.89 3.47
N GLY A 137 -26.44 16.58 2.80
CA GLY A 137 -25.78 15.27 2.87
C GLY A 137 -25.26 14.88 4.25
N LEU A 138 -25.01 15.85 5.13
CA LEU A 138 -24.56 15.58 6.51
C LEU A 138 -25.60 14.83 7.33
N ARG A 139 -26.89 14.98 7.00
CA ARG A 139 -27.95 14.24 7.68
C ARG A 139 -27.75 12.73 7.56
N GLU A 140 -27.44 12.25 6.36
CA GLU A 140 -27.21 10.83 6.11
C GLU A 140 -25.87 10.36 6.66
N LEU A 141 -24.85 11.22 6.64
CA LEU A 141 -23.55 10.91 7.26
C LEU A 141 -23.70 10.66 8.77
N TRP A 142 -24.32 11.59 9.51
CA TRP A 142 -24.49 11.47 10.95
C TRP A 142 -25.47 10.38 11.37
N ARG A 143 -26.50 10.12 10.55
CA ARG A 143 -27.49 9.05 10.81
C ARG A 143 -26.85 7.70 11.08
N ARG A 144 -25.72 7.39 10.42
CA ARG A 144 -25.00 6.11 10.54
C ARG A 144 -24.43 5.85 11.93
N PHE A 145 -24.26 6.88 12.74
CA PHE A 145 -23.65 6.79 14.06
C PHE A 145 -24.66 6.81 15.20
N HIS A 146 -25.95 6.99 14.92
CA HIS A 146 -27.00 6.82 15.93
C HIS A 146 -27.32 5.33 16.12
N ARG A 147 -27.42 4.89 17.38
CA ARG A 147 -27.89 3.54 17.72
C ARG A 147 -29.38 3.37 17.39
N ALA A 148 -29.81 2.14 17.16
CA ALA A 148 -31.21 1.83 16.92
C ALA A 148 -32.05 2.07 18.18
N GLY A 149 -33.21 2.72 18.05
CA GLY A 149 -34.04 3.10 19.20
C GLY A 149 -34.43 1.95 20.14
N GLY A 150 -34.66 0.75 19.61
CA GLY A 150 -34.95 -0.44 20.42
C GLY A 150 -33.81 -0.86 21.36
N GLN A 151 -32.54 -0.63 20.97
CA GLN A 151 -31.39 -0.89 21.82
C GLN A 151 -31.32 0.14 22.96
N LEU A 152 -31.58 1.41 22.66
CA LEU A 152 -31.54 2.49 23.65
C LEU A 152 -32.61 2.35 24.74
N GLN A 153 -33.82 1.92 24.36
CA GLN A 153 -34.92 1.73 25.31
C GLN A 153 -34.61 0.62 26.34
N ALA A 154 -33.74 -0.33 26.01
CA ALA A 154 -33.32 -1.39 26.91
C ALA A 154 -32.22 -0.99 27.91
N MET A 155 -31.59 0.18 27.75
CA MET A 155 -30.42 0.62 28.54
C MET A 155 -30.77 1.37 29.85
N GLY A 156 -32.04 1.42 30.23
CA GLY A 156 -32.51 2.02 31.49
C GLY A 156 -32.79 3.53 31.43
N LEU A 157 -32.84 4.18 32.60
CA LEU A 157 -33.24 5.58 32.78
C LEU A 157 -32.10 6.41 33.40
N THR A 158 -31.01 6.57 32.67
CA THR A 158 -29.93 7.51 33.02
C THR A 158 -29.99 8.74 32.12
N PHE A 159 -29.34 9.82 32.53
CA PHE A 159 -29.22 11.02 31.69
C PHE A 159 -28.66 10.70 30.30
N GLY A 160 -27.57 9.92 30.22
CA GLY A 160 -26.91 9.59 28.95
C GLY A 160 -27.83 8.86 27.98
N VAL A 161 -28.59 7.88 28.46
CA VAL A 161 -29.55 7.14 27.62
C VAL A 161 -30.69 8.04 27.15
N LEU A 162 -31.23 8.89 28.02
CA LEU A 162 -32.28 9.84 27.64
C LEU A 162 -31.78 10.90 26.65
N ALA A 163 -30.56 11.40 26.84
CA ALA A 163 -29.90 12.34 25.93
C ALA A 163 -29.68 11.71 24.54
N GLU A 164 -29.22 10.46 24.48
CA GLU A 164 -29.03 9.74 23.20
C GLU A 164 -30.36 9.46 22.49
N ARG A 165 -31.41 9.08 23.23
CA ARG A 165 -32.77 8.91 22.70
C ARG A 165 -33.34 10.22 22.16
N LEU A 166 -33.14 11.33 22.87
CA LEU A 166 -33.52 12.65 22.41
C LEU A 166 -32.75 13.05 21.16
N SER A 167 -31.44 12.81 21.11
CA SER A 167 -30.61 13.05 19.94
C SER A 167 -31.13 12.27 18.71
N LEU A 168 -31.44 10.98 18.88
CA LEU A 168 -32.06 10.17 17.82
C LEU A 168 -33.43 10.71 17.39
N ALA A 169 -34.30 11.10 18.33
CA ALA A 169 -35.64 11.64 18.02
C ALA A 169 -35.60 12.99 17.30
N LEU A 170 -34.56 13.80 17.56
CA LEU A 170 -34.34 15.07 16.89
C LEU A 170 -33.70 14.90 15.49
N HIS A 171 -32.95 13.81 15.28
CA HIS A 171 -32.29 13.50 14.01
C HIS A 171 -33.17 12.71 13.04
N ASP A 172 -33.93 11.73 13.52
CA ASP A 172 -34.81 10.88 12.70
C ASP A 172 -36.30 11.26 12.89
N PRO A 173 -36.94 11.91 11.89
CA PRO A 173 -38.34 12.29 11.97
C PRO A 173 -39.29 11.09 12.06
N GLY A 174 -38.87 9.92 11.59
CA GLY A 174 -39.64 8.67 11.63
C GLY A 174 -39.59 7.97 12.99
N TYR A 175 -38.58 8.24 13.80
CA TYR A 175 -38.49 7.67 15.15
C TYR A 175 -39.58 8.26 16.06
N ARG A 176 -40.15 7.43 16.93
CA ARG A 176 -41.09 7.81 17.99
C ARG A 176 -40.62 7.17 19.27
N ASP A 177 -40.47 7.97 20.32
CA ASP A 177 -39.98 7.51 21.60
C ASP A 177 -41.14 7.32 22.59
N THR A 178 -41.05 6.32 23.45
CA THR A 178 -42.09 6.01 24.44
C THR A 178 -42.02 6.91 25.68
N HIS A 179 -40.90 7.59 25.92
CA HIS A 179 -40.67 8.37 27.11
C HIS A 179 -41.11 9.83 26.92
N HIS A 180 -42.05 10.29 27.75
CA HIS A 180 -42.64 11.63 27.64
C HIS A 180 -41.62 12.78 27.63
N TRP A 181 -40.54 12.67 28.41
CA TRP A 181 -39.48 13.69 28.41
C TRP A 181 -38.79 13.83 27.04
N VAL A 182 -38.60 12.72 26.30
CA VAL A 182 -37.97 12.74 24.97
C VAL A 182 -38.88 13.43 23.96
N GLU A 183 -40.16 13.06 23.94
CA GLU A 183 -41.15 13.68 23.04
C GLU A 183 -41.43 15.15 23.41
N LYS A 184 -41.36 15.51 24.70
CA LYS A 184 -41.42 16.91 25.15
C LYS A 184 -40.23 17.70 24.59
N GLY A 185 -39.01 17.18 24.74
CA GLY A 185 -37.80 17.80 24.19
C GLY A 185 -37.87 17.99 22.68
N ARG A 186 -38.29 16.94 21.96
CA ARG A 186 -38.55 17.00 20.52
C ARG A 186 -39.52 18.12 20.17
N SER A 187 -40.69 18.13 20.81
CA SER A 187 -41.75 19.12 20.52
C SER A 187 -41.27 20.55 20.74
N MET A 188 -40.50 20.80 21.80
CA MET A 188 -39.94 22.13 22.09
C MET A 188 -38.92 22.57 21.04
N ILE A 189 -38.04 21.67 20.59
CA ILE A 189 -37.06 21.99 19.54
C ILE A 189 -37.73 22.19 18.18
N GLU A 190 -38.73 21.37 17.83
CA GLU A 190 -39.48 21.58 16.59
C GLU A 190 -40.28 22.90 16.59
N ALA A 191 -40.73 23.36 17.76
CA ALA A 191 -41.40 24.66 17.90
C ALA A 191 -40.47 25.87 17.65
N ILE A 192 -39.15 25.70 17.73
CA ILE A 192 -38.18 26.74 17.33
C ILE A 192 -38.23 26.95 15.81
N GLY A 193 -38.46 25.86 15.06
CA GLY A 193 -38.59 25.87 13.61
C GLY A 193 -37.29 26.25 12.90
N THR A 194 -37.37 27.20 11.97
CA THR A 194 -36.23 27.63 11.12
C THR A 194 -35.30 28.65 11.79
N ARG A 195 -35.65 29.15 12.99
CA ARG A 195 -34.90 30.18 13.73
C ARG A 195 -33.75 29.57 14.55
N LEU A 196 -32.84 28.90 13.86
CA LEU A 196 -31.74 28.15 14.48
C LEU A 196 -30.61 29.04 15.04
N GLU A 197 -30.61 30.32 14.68
CA GLU A 197 -29.64 31.33 15.12
C GLU A 197 -29.93 31.86 16.54
N ASP A 198 -31.15 31.67 17.04
CA ASP A 198 -31.56 32.12 18.37
C ASP A 198 -31.05 31.18 19.47
N THR A 199 -29.81 31.40 19.89
CA THR A 199 -29.17 30.65 20.98
C THR A 199 -29.92 30.77 22.31
N GLY A 200 -30.72 31.83 22.51
CA GLY A 200 -31.52 32.02 23.71
C GLY A 200 -32.59 30.94 23.86
N ARG A 201 -33.28 30.61 22.75
CA ARG A 201 -34.33 29.59 22.72
C ARG A 201 -33.80 28.18 23.05
N PHE A 202 -32.65 27.81 22.51
CA PHE A 202 -32.03 26.52 22.83
C PHE A 202 -31.63 26.44 24.31
N ARG A 203 -31.16 27.54 24.90
CA ARG A 203 -30.85 27.62 26.35
C ARG A 203 -32.09 27.55 27.23
N GLU A 204 -33.19 28.16 26.81
CA GLU A 204 -34.48 28.05 27.49
C GLU A 204 -34.97 26.60 27.51
N VAL A 205 -34.92 25.92 26.35
CA VAL A 205 -35.26 24.49 26.24
C VAL A 205 -34.35 23.62 27.11
N ALA A 206 -33.04 23.85 27.09
CA ALA A 206 -32.08 23.15 27.95
C ALA A 206 -32.46 23.28 29.44
N SER A 207 -32.81 24.49 29.86
CA SER A 207 -33.15 24.78 31.25
C SER A 207 -34.41 24.05 31.71
N ILE A 208 -35.45 24.03 30.87
CA ILE A 208 -36.70 23.30 31.13
C ILE A 208 -36.43 21.80 31.23
N LEU A 209 -35.71 21.24 30.26
CA LEU A 209 -35.42 19.81 30.21
C LEU A 209 -34.54 19.33 31.37
N ALA A 210 -33.54 20.12 31.75
CA ALA A 210 -32.69 19.83 32.90
C ALA A 210 -33.47 19.88 34.23
N ASN A 211 -34.38 20.84 34.39
CA ASN A 211 -35.26 20.90 35.55
C ASN A 211 -36.17 19.67 35.65
N ASP A 212 -36.76 19.22 34.53
CA ASP A 212 -37.59 18.02 34.50
C ASP A 212 -36.79 16.78 34.93
N LEU A 213 -35.55 16.63 34.46
CA LEU A 213 -34.66 15.52 34.86
C LEU A 213 -34.36 15.54 36.37
N GLY A 214 -34.15 16.73 36.92
CA GLY A 214 -33.99 16.92 38.37
C GLY A 214 -35.24 16.51 39.16
N GLN A 215 -36.43 16.88 38.69
CA GLN A 215 -37.70 16.50 39.32
C GLN A 215 -37.96 15.00 39.25
N MET A 216 -37.60 14.36 38.13
CA MET A 216 -37.66 12.89 37.97
C MET A 216 -36.57 12.16 38.76
N ARG A 217 -35.62 12.87 39.36
CA ARG A 217 -34.45 12.31 40.07
C ARG A 217 -33.64 11.35 39.20
N VAL A 218 -33.48 11.68 37.92
CA VAL A 218 -32.69 10.88 36.99
C VAL A 218 -31.23 10.84 37.47
N PRO A 219 -30.62 9.65 37.62
CA PRO A 219 -29.22 9.55 38.01
C PRO A 219 -28.32 10.17 36.94
N PHE A 220 -27.44 11.05 37.40
CA PHE A 220 -26.39 11.66 36.60
C PHE A 220 -25.08 11.59 37.37
N ASP A 221 -24.17 10.79 36.86
CA ASP A 221 -22.79 10.77 37.30
C ASP A 221 -21.95 11.49 36.23
N PRO A 222 -21.43 12.70 36.52
CA PRO A 222 -20.58 13.44 35.60
C PRO A 222 -19.34 12.65 35.16
N GLN A 223 -18.81 11.78 36.04
CA GLN A 223 -17.60 11.01 35.80
C GLN A 223 -17.82 9.89 34.78
N CYS A 224 -18.99 9.25 34.81
CA CYS A 224 -19.32 8.16 33.89
C CYS A 224 -20.02 8.63 32.60
N TYR A 225 -20.36 9.92 32.49
CA TYR A 225 -21.11 10.45 31.35
C TYR A 225 -20.25 10.55 30.09
N GLN A 226 -20.71 9.94 29.00
CA GLN A 226 -20.09 10.05 27.68
C GLN A 226 -21.05 10.73 26.70
N VAL A 227 -20.52 11.68 25.94
CA VAL A 227 -21.27 12.37 24.89
C VAL A 227 -21.51 11.41 23.73
N GLU A 228 -22.76 11.23 23.33
CA GLU A 228 -23.19 10.46 22.17
C GLU A 228 -23.98 11.36 21.20
N PRO A 229 -23.97 11.09 19.88
CA PRO A 229 -23.26 9.98 19.22
C PRO A 229 -21.74 10.16 19.14
N GLN A 230 -21.03 9.08 18.78
CA GLN A 230 -19.56 8.99 18.79
C GLN A 230 -18.82 10.12 18.05
N TYR A 231 -19.44 10.76 17.06
CA TYR A 231 -18.78 11.81 16.28
C TYR A 231 -18.70 13.18 16.99
N ARG A 232 -19.43 13.37 18.10
CA ARG A 232 -19.43 14.64 18.83
C ARG A 232 -18.13 14.84 19.62
N ASP A 233 -17.83 16.10 19.91
CA ASP A 233 -16.66 16.50 20.68
C ASP A 233 -16.88 16.37 22.20
N ASP A 234 -15.83 16.66 22.96
CA ASP A 234 -15.80 16.64 24.42
C ASP A 234 -16.44 17.89 25.07
N ASN A 235 -16.93 18.84 24.28
CA ASN A 235 -17.46 20.14 24.68
C ASN A 235 -16.43 21.10 25.32
N THR A 236 -15.14 20.77 25.29
CA THR A 236 -14.09 21.63 25.86
C THR A 236 -14.03 22.98 25.14
N TYR A 237 -14.42 23.04 23.87
CA TYR A 237 -14.54 24.29 23.11
C TYR A 237 -15.54 25.28 23.71
N LEU A 238 -16.66 24.76 24.23
CA LEU A 238 -17.79 25.56 24.69
C LEU A 238 -17.54 26.21 26.04
N TRP A 239 -16.75 25.59 26.91
CA TRP A 239 -16.71 25.92 28.34
C TRP A 239 -15.33 26.34 28.83
N ARG A 240 -15.30 27.41 29.63
CA ARG A 240 -14.15 27.83 30.43
C ARG A 240 -14.43 27.55 31.90
N PHE A 241 -13.50 26.84 32.54
CA PHE A 241 -13.56 26.52 33.96
C PHE A 241 -12.71 27.54 34.73
N GLU A 242 -13.31 28.22 35.71
CA GLU A 242 -12.63 29.28 36.49
C GLU A 242 -11.89 28.74 37.73
N ASN A 243 -12.19 27.50 38.16
CA ASN A 243 -11.57 26.84 39.33
C ASN A 243 -11.15 25.40 38.99
N GLU A 244 -9.94 25.01 39.38
CA GLU A 244 -9.35 23.68 39.14
C GLU A 244 -10.14 22.51 39.77
N GLU A 245 -10.94 22.75 40.82
CA GLU A 245 -11.69 21.68 41.51
C GLU A 245 -12.95 21.18 40.76
N ILE A 246 -13.44 21.90 39.74
CA ILE A 246 -14.55 21.43 38.87
C ILE A 246 -13.99 20.61 37.68
N VAL A 247 -12.68 20.72 37.42
CA VAL A 247 -11.99 20.12 36.26
C VAL A 247 -12.05 18.60 36.28
N THR A 248 -12.14 17.98 37.46
CA THR A 248 -12.10 16.51 37.61
C THR A 248 -13.46 15.82 37.47
N ALA A 249 -14.57 16.56 37.40
CA ALA A 249 -15.90 15.94 37.37
C ALA A 249 -16.56 15.95 35.98
N VAL A 250 -16.31 16.96 35.14
CA VAL A 250 -17.06 17.11 33.87
C VAL A 250 -16.21 16.75 32.64
N VAL A 251 -14.88 16.62 32.79
CA VAL A 251 -13.97 16.46 31.64
C VAL A 251 -13.11 15.19 31.70
N GLN A 252 -12.92 14.55 32.85
CA GLN A 252 -12.15 13.29 32.90
C GLN A 252 -12.62 12.35 34.01
N ALA A 253 -13.13 11.17 33.63
CA ALA A 253 -13.02 9.97 34.45
C ALA A 253 -13.30 8.71 33.61
N GLN A 254 -12.24 8.12 33.06
CA GLN A 254 -12.29 6.73 32.63
C GLN A 254 -11.78 5.85 33.75
N GLY A 255 -12.59 4.87 34.14
CA GLY A 255 -12.22 3.81 35.07
C GLY A 255 -12.12 2.47 34.35
N ALA A 256 -10.98 1.81 34.55
CA ALA A 256 -10.67 0.45 34.13
C ALA A 256 -11.39 -0.63 34.95
N ARG A 257 -11.59 -1.83 34.37
CA ARG A 257 -11.58 -3.11 35.13
C ARG A 257 -11.22 -4.34 34.26
N VAL A 258 -9.95 -4.73 34.38
CA VAL A 258 -9.32 -6.07 34.51
C VAL A 258 -10.12 -7.33 34.10
N GLN A 259 -9.55 -8.14 33.18
CA GLN A 259 -9.26 -9.56 33.44
C GLN A 259 -8.06 -10.09 32.62
N ARG A 260 -7.22 -10.84 33.33
CA ARG A 260 -5.89 -11.36 33.01
C ARG A 260 -5.99 -12.88 32.86
N VAL A 261 -5.34 -13.49 31.86
CA VAL A 261 -4.87 -14.88 31.90
C VAL A 261 -3.55 -14.96 31.15
N GLU A 262 -2.52 -15.40 31.86
CA GLU A 262 -1.19 -15.79 31.38
C GLU A 262 -1.23 -17.25 30.91
N ASP A 263 -0.45 -17.63 29.88
CA ASP A 263 0.71 -18.54 30.02
C ASP A 263 1.10 -19.37 28.77
N ALA A 264 2.43 -19.50 28.65
CA ALA A 264 3.23 -20.66 28.23
C ALA A 264 3.44 -21.03 26.73
N ALA A 265 4.66 -20.70 26.28
CA ALA A 265 5.76 -21.62 25.90
C ALA A 265 5.60 -22.65 24.75
N GLY A 266 6.67 -22.76 23.94
CA GLY A 266 7.09 -24.06 23.41
C GLY A 266 7.71 -24.03 22.01
N GLY A 267 9.04 -24.03 21.93
CA GLY A 267 9.80 -24.06 20.67
C GLY A 267 9.76 -25.37 19.87
N ARG A 268 10.29 -25.25 18.64
CA ARG A 268 11.31 -26.08 17.96
C ARG A 268 10.95 -26.65 16.58
N GLN A 269 11.99 -26.51 15.76
CA GLN A 269 12.21 -26.87 14.36
C GLN A 269 12.29 -28.39 14.18
N ASP A 270 11.99 -28.86 12.97
CA ASP A 270 12.70 -29.99 12.39
C ASP A 270 12.96 -29.71 10.90
N GLU A 271 14.25 -29.69 10.56
CA GLU A 271 14.79 -29.76 9.22
C GLU A 271 14.74 -31.23 8.75
N SER A 272 14.47 -31.46 7.48
CA SER A 272 14.64 -32.78 6.86
C SER A 272 15.35 -32.57 5.53
N GLU A 273 16.60 -33.02 5.50
CA GLU A 273 17.44 -33.16 4.31
C GLU A 273 16.85 -34.25 3.40
N GLU A 274 16.56 -33.91 2.14
CA GLU A 274 16.27 -34.89 1.10
C GLU A 274 17.46 -35.01 0.13
N THR A 275 17.82 -36.27 -0.08
CA THR A 275 19.00 -36.79 -0.77
C THR A 275 18.86 -36.60 -2.29
N GLU A 276 19.83 -35.93 -2.94
CA GLU A 276 19.92 -35.79 -4.40
C GLU A 276 20.07 -37.17 -5.08
N SER A 277 19.01 -37.62 -5.75
CA SER A 277 19.05 -38.68 -6.77
C SER A 277 19.47 -38.10 -8.11
N ALA A 278 20.40 -38.76 -8.80
CA ALA A 278 20.91 -38.36 -10.12
C ALA A 278 19.77 -38.19 -11.18
N PRO A 279 19.79 -37.13 -12.03
CA PRO A 279 18.70 -36.86 -12.96
C PRO A 279 18.80 -37.72 -14.24
N GLU A 280 17.66 -38.28 -14.65
CA GLU A 280 17.45 -38.91 -15.96
C GLU A 280 17.51 -37.85 -17.07
N SER A 281 18.29 -38.09 -18.14
CA SER A 281 18.35 -37.18 -19.28
C SER A 281 17.10 -37.33 -20.17
N ILE A 282 16.36 -36.26 -20.41
CA ILE A 282 15.13 -36.26 -21.21
C ILE A 282 15.43 -35.71 -22.61
N ARG A 283 15.00 -36.42 -23.66
CA ARG A 283 15.13 -35.97 -25.05
C ARG A 283 13.79 -35.50 -25.59
N LEU A 284 13.73 -34.25 -26.03
CA LEU A 284 12.55 -33.58 -26.57
C LEU A 284 12.81 -33.16 -28.02
N MET A 285 11.77 -33.22 -28.86
CA MET A 285 11.85 -32.80 -30.27
C MET A 285 11.22 -31.43 -30.44
N TYR A 286 11.87 -30.56 -31.22
CA TYR A 286 11.43 -29.21 -31.51
C TYR A 286 11.44 -28.93 -33.02
N PRO A 287 10.51 -28.06 -33.48
CA PRO A 287 10.46 -27.69 -34.87
C PRO A 287 11.57 -26.69 -35.24
N GLU A 288 11.94 -26.68 -36.52
CA GLU A 288 12.90 -25.74 -37.11
C GLU A 288 12.33 -25.12 -38.39
N TRP A 289 12.45 -23.80 -38.51
CA TRP A 289 11.93 -23.04 -39.64
C TRP A 289 12.89 -23.10 -40.82
N ASN A 290 12.37 -23.58 -41.95
CA ASN A 290 13.10 -23.55 -43.20
C ASN A 290 12.67 -22.32 -44.01
N TYR A 291 13.49 -21.28 -44.03
CA TYR A 291 13.15 -20.02 -44.69
C TYR A 291 13.00 -20.14 -46.22
N LYS A 292 13.74 -21.06 -46.86
CA LYS A 292 13.70 -21.29 -48.32
C LYS A 292 12.39 -21.95 -48.73
N ALA A 293 11.97 -22.97 -47.98
CA ALA A 293 10.71 -23.67 -48.20
C ALA A 293 9.50 -22.94 -47.60
N ARG A 294 9.72 -21.97 -46.71
CA ARG A 294 8.70 -21.29 -45.89
C ARG A 294 7.82 -22.27 -45.13
N VAL A 295 8.43 -23.32 -44.58
CA VAL A 295 7.74 -24.37 -43.83
C VAL A 295 8.46 -24.57 -42.50
N LEU A 296 7.67 -24.67 -41.44
CA LEU A 296 8.13 -25.11 -40.13
C LEU A 296 8.19 -26.64 -40.17
N ARG A 297 9.39 -27.22 -40.01
CA ARG A 297 9.57 -28.67 -39.98
C ARG A 297 9.37 -29.15 -38.56
N ASP A 298 8.31 -29.92 -38.34
CA ASP A 298 8.02 -30.53 -37.05
C ASP A 298 9.05 -31.64 -36.72
N ASP A 299 9.29 -31.85 -35.43
CA ASP A 299 10.19 -32.87 -34.88
C ASP A 299 11.59 -32.95 -35.54
N TRP A 300 12.16 -31.79 -35.87
CA TRP A 300 13.39 -31.73 -36.66
C TRP A 300 14.67 -31.69 -35.84
N VAL A 301 14.64 -31.02 -34.68
CA VAL A 301 15.80 -30.82 -33.79
C VAL A 301 15.53 -31.51 -32.48
N SER A 302 16.50 -32.28 -31.96
CA SER A 302 16.37 -32.89 -30.63
C SER A 302 17.12 -32.10 -29.58
N VAL A 303 16.41 -31.63 -28.56
CA VAL A 303 16.93 -30.99 -27.35
C VAL A 303 17.07 -32.05 -26.27
N VAL A 304 18.27 -32.18 -25.70
CA VAL A 304 18.57 -33.10 -24.58
C VAL A 304 18.72 -32.29 -23.31
N GLU A 305 17.79 -32.47 -22.39
CA GLU A 305 17.79 -31.88 -21.06
C GLU A 305 18.53 -32.81 -20.08
N GLY A 306 19.39 -32.25 -19.23
CA GLY A 306 20.04 -33.01 -18.14
C GLY A 306 21.32 -33.76 -18.52
N ALA A 307 21.97 -33.45 -19.64
CA ALA A 307 23.21 -34.12 -20.03
C ALA A 307 24.42 -33.68 -19.17
N HIS A 308 25.09 -34.69 -18.61
CA HIS A 308 26.39 -34.72 -17.93
C HIS A 308 27.28 -33.49 -18.21
N LEU A 309 27.43 -32.59 -17.23
CA LEU A 309 28.69 -31.85 -17.10
C LEU A 309 29.75 -32.92 -16.86
N GLN A 310 30.70 -33.08 -17.78
CA GLN A 310 31.94 -33.78 -17.46
C GLN A 310 32.63 -32.94 -16.38
N MET A 311 32.28 -33.21 -15.12
CA MET A 311 33.04 -32.76 -13.97
C MET A 311 34.36 -33.54 -14.02
N SER A 312 35.38 -32.97 -14.65
CA SER A 312 36.74 -33.38 -14.32
C SER A 312 36.92 -33.03 -12.85
N ALA A 313 37.14 -34.04 -12.01
CA ALA A 313 37.64 -33.87 -10.67
C ALA A 313 38.94 -33.05 -10.74
N LEU A 314 38.80 -31.74 -10.57
CA LEU A 314 39.90 -30.89 -10.19
C LEU A 314 39.57 -30.50 -8.75
N ASP A 315 40.14 -31.29 -7.84
CA ASP A 315 40.62 -30.78 -6.58
C ASP A 315 41.45 -29.53 -6.90
N SER A 316 40.84 -28.37 -6.75
CA SER A 316 41.57 -27.15 -6.47
C SER A 316 40.82 -26.43 -5.38
N ASP A 317 41.17 -26.81 -4.14
CA ASP A 317 41.31 -25.86 -3.05
C ASP A 317 42.03 -24.62 -3.60
N SER A 318 41.27 -23.59 -3.94
CA SER A 318 41.79 -22.24 -4.14
C SER A 318 40.96 -21.31 -3.27
N PRO A 319 41.43 -21.02 -2.05
CA PRO A 319 40.80 -20.07 -1.16
C PRO A 319 41.24 -18.66 -1.58
N ASN A 320 40.74 -18.15 -2.71
CA ASN A 320 40.62 -16.71 -2.94
C ASN A 320 40.00 -16.40 -4.30
N GLY A 321 38.71 -16.15 -4.25
CA GLY A 321 37.95 -15.50 -5.30
C GLY A 321 36.74 -14.81 -4.70
N ALA A 322 36.87 -14.27 -3.49
CA ALA A 322 35.98 -13.23 -3.00
C ALA A 322 36.18 -11.99 -3.90
N ARG A 323 35.76 -12.08 -5.17
CA ARG A 323 35.50 -10.93 -6.02
C ARG A 323 34.30 -10.29 -5.37
N SER A 324 34.64 -9.40 -4.43
CA SER A 324 33.79 -8.47 -3.72
C SER A 324 32.41 -8.42 -4.36
N ALA A 325 31.49 -9.22 -3.81
CA ALA A 325 30.09 -8.89 -3.84
C ALA A 325 30.01 -7.55 -3.13
N ARG A 326 30.28 -6.47 -3.86
CA ARG A 326 29.74 -5.18 -3.52
C ARG A 326 28.26 -5.40 -3.73
N SER A 327 27.63 -5.89 -2.68
CA SER A 327 26.24 -5.61 -2.37
C SER A 327 26.13 -4.10 -2.31
N ALA A 328 26.13 -3.48 -3.49
CA ALA A 328 25.46 -2.24 -3.70
C ALA A 328 24.00 -2.62 -3.46
N TRP A 329 23.57 -2.47 -2.21
CA TRP A 329 22.17 -2.40 -1.81
C TRP A 329 21.59 -1.19 -2.53
N ILE A 330 21.44 -1.32 -3.84
CA ILE A 330 20.72 -0.38 -4.65
C ILE A 330 19.30 -0.85 -4.47
N GLU A 331 18.54 -0.08 -3.71
CA GLU A 331 17.09 -0.07 -3.76
C GLU A 331 16.71 0.15 -5.22
N TYR A 332 16.66 -0.94 -5.98
CA TYR A 332 15.90 -0.92 -7.19
C TYR A 332 14.48 -0.62 -6.75
N PRO A 333 13.80 0.38 -7.34
CA PRO A 333 12.37 0.45 -7.17
C PRO A 333 11.89 -0.94 -7.54
N GLU A 334 11.27 -1.63 -6.58
CA GLU A 334 10.50 -2.84 -6.78
C GLU A 334 9.89 -2.75 -8.19
N VAL A 335 9.88 -3.85 -8.95
CA VAL A 335 9.29 -3.92 -10.30
C VAL A 335 7.80 -3.59 -10.20
N LEU A 336 7.51 -2.31 -10.03
CA LEU A 336 6.24 -1.74 -9.60
C LEU A 336 5.64 -1.17 -10.85
N SER A 337 4.73 -1.95 -11.39
CA SER A 337 3.83 -1.43 -12.39
C SER A 337 2.92 -0.39 -11.74
N PHE A 338 2.95 0.83 -12.26
CA PHE A 338 2.01 1.87 -11.89
C PHE A 338 0.65 1.53 -12.51
N HIS A 339 -0.31 1.16 -11.68
CA HIS A 339 -1.69 0.95 -12.13
C HIS A 339 -2.57 2.09 -11.63
N ARG A 340 -3.48 2.56 -12.47
CA ARG A 340 -4.55 3.45 -12.01
C ARG A 340 -5.59 2.62 -11.27
N LEU A 341 -5.59 2.72 -9.95
CA LEU A 341 -6.67 2.24 -9.10
C LEU A 341 -7.86 3.18 -9.33
N ARG A 342 -8.94 2.64 -9.90
CA ARG A 342 -10.21 3.33 -10.13
C ARG A 342 -11.13 3.20 -8.93
N HIS A 343 -12.21 3.98 -8.89
CA HIS A 343 -13.18 3.98 -7.79
C HIS A 343 -12.51 4.14 -6.41
N GLN A 344 -11.69 5.16 -6.27
CA GLN A 344 -11.07 5.55 -5.00
C GLN A 344 -11.83 6.75 -4.41
N ALA A 345 -11.95 6.81 -3.08
CA ALA A 345 -12.56 7.96 -2.43
C ALA A 345 -11.64 9.19 -2.41
N ASP A 346 -10.36 8.98 -2.73
CA ASP A 346 -9.30 9.97 -2.77
C ASP A 346 -8.27 9.58 -3.85
N GLY A 347 -7.76 10.55 -4.59
CA GLY A 347 -6.83 10.29 -5.68
C GLY A 347 -6.35 11.57 -6.37
N ASP A 348 -5.39 11.39 -7.27
CA ASP A 348 -4.73 12.48 -7.97
C ASP A 348 -5.57 12.99 -9.16
N GLU A 349 -6.40 12.13 -9.72
CA GLU A 349 -7.27 12.43 -10.86
C GLU A 349 -8.71 11.98 -10.59
N ILE A 350 -9.66 12.57 -11.31
CA ILE A 350 -11.07 12.19 -11.24
C ILE A 350 -11.33 11.02 -12.21
N ASP A 351 -11.98 9.98 -11.71
CA ASP A 351 -12.56 8.93 -12.53
C ASP A 351 -13.87 9.45 -13.13
N LEU A 352 -13.83 9.84 -14.41
CA LEU A 352 -15.00 10.41 -15.10
C LEU A 352 -16.20 9.45 -15.12
N GLU A 353 -15.95 8.14 -15.22
CA GLU A 353 -17.01 7.13 -15.28
C GLU A 353 -17.69 6.98 -13.91
N ALA A 354 -16.88 6.92 -12.85
CA ALA A 354 -17.39 6.92 -11.48
C ALA A 354 -18.12 8.23 -11.13
N LEU A 355 -17.60 9.38 -11.59
CA LEU A 355 -18.24 10.68 -11.39
C LEU A 355 -19.60 10.77 -12.09
N VAL A 356 -19.70 10.33 -13.35
CA VAL A 356 -20.97 10.29 -14.08
C VAL A 356 -21.97 9.42 -13.33
N THR A 357 -21.56 8.24 -12.88
CA THR A 357 -22.40 7.32 -12.10
C THR A 357 -22.84 7.96 -10.78
N HIS A 358 -21.94 8.67 -10.10
CA HIS A 358 -22.22 9.40 -8.86
C HIS A 358 -23.30 10.46 -9.08
N VAL A 359 -23.14 11.33 -10.08
CA VAL A 359 -24.09 12.41 -10.38
C VAL A 359 -25.44 11.87 -10.81
N VAL A 360 -25.47 10.80 -11.62
CA VAL A 360 -26.72 10.14 -12.03
C VAL A 360 -27.45 9.55 -10.81
N THR A 361 -26.73 8.87 -9.93
CA THR A 361 -27.31 8.26 -8.72
C THR A 361 -27.85 9.32 -7.76
N GLN A 362 -27.08 10.40 -7.57
CA GLN A 362 -27.49 11.55 -6.76
C GLN A 362 -28.77 12.21 -7.30
N ARG A 363 -28.83 12.47 -8.62
CA ARG A 363 -30.03 13.03 -9.26
C ARG A 363 -31.24 12.08 -9.23
N SER A 364 -30.99 10.78 -9.13
CA SER A 364 -32.02 9.76 -8.98
C SER A 364 -32.52 9.62 -7.53
N GLY A 365 -32.06 10.46 -6.60
CA GLY A 365 -32.45 10.43 -5.18
C GLY A 365 -31.87 9.25 -4.39
N LYS A 366 -30.91 8.52 -4.95
CA LYS A 366 -30.20 7.42 -4.29
C LYS A 366 -28.87 7.93 -3.73
N VAL A 367 -28.33 7.25 -2.71
CA VAL A 367 -27.03 7.58 -2.14
C VAL A 367 -25.94 7.11 -3.11
N PRO A 368 -25.15 8.03 -3.71
CA PRO A 368 -24.08 7.65 -4.63
C PRO A 368 -22.85 7.14 -3.88
N ASP A 369 -22.07 6.27 -4.54
CA ASP A 369 -20.75 5.91 -4.05
C ASP A 369 -19.81 7.13 -4.19
N GLY A 370 -19.18 7.55 -3.11
CA GLY A 370 -18.26 8.70 -3.07
C GLY A 370 -16.90 8.44 -3.69
N ARG A 371 -16.67 7.22 -4.19
CA ARG A 371 -15.43 6.78 -4.82
C ARG A 371 -15.28 7.25 -6.27
N VAL A 372 -15.05 8.55 -6.46
CA VAL A 372 -15.00 9.20 -7.79
C VAL A 372 -13.58 9.52 -8.27
N PHE A 373 -12.55 9.08 -7.55
CA PHE A 373 -11.16 9.40 -7.88
C PHE A 373 -10.42 8.18 -8.41
N THR A 374 -9.32 8.44 -9.12
CA THR A 374 -8.30 7.47 -9.45
C THR A 374 -7.00 7.79 -8.73
N ARG A 375 -6.29 6.75 -8.31
CA ARG A 375 -5.00 6.86 -7.66
C ARG A 375 -3.97 6.01 -8.38
N THR A 376 -2.73 6.47 -8.43
CA THR A 376 -1.62 5.62 -8.87
C THR A 376 -1.29 4.60 -7.77
N GLY A 377 -1.71 3.36 -7.99
CA GLY A 377 -1.35 2.20 -7.19
C GLY A 377 -0.01 1.62 -7.66
N ARG A 378 0.84 1.29 -6.69
CA ARG A 378 2.06 0.49 -6.90
C ARG A 378 1.68 -0.96 -6.63
N ARG A 379 1.74 -1.82 -7.64
CA ARG A 379 1.60 -3.27 -7.46
C ARG A 379 2.80 -3.96 -8.09
N ALA A 380 3.50 -4.76 -7.28
CA ALA A 380 4.49 -5.70 -7.77
C ALA A 380 3.79 -6.67 -8.72
N ARG A 381 4.28 -6.80 -9.96
CA ARG A 381 3.79 -7.84 -10.86
C ARG A 381 4.53 -9.13 -10.56
N ASP A 382 3.77 -10.23 -10.51
CA ASP A 382 4.35 -11.56 -10.63
C ASP A 382 4.95 -11.68 -12.03
N ALA A 383 6.28 -11.63 -12.09
CA ALA A 383 7.06 -11.74 -13.31
C ALA A 383 7.95 -12.98 -13.24
N SER A 384 7.93 -13.77 -14.32
CA SER A 384 8.87 -14.88 -14.51
C SER A 384 9.89 -14.49 -15.58
N ILE A 385 11.16 -14.52 -15.19
CA ILE A 385 12.31 -14.19 -16.06
C ILE A 385 13.14 -15.45 -16.23
N LEU A 386 13.39 -15.86 -17.47
CA LEU A 386 14.33 -16.93 -17.81
C LEU A 386 15.59 -16.32 -18.40
N LEU A 387 16.71 -16.43 -17.69
CA LEU A 387 18.02 -16.07 -18.20
C LEU A 387 18.62 -17.28 -18.93
N LEU A 388 18.84 -17.14 -20.23
CA LEU A 388 19.39 -18.17 -21.10
C LEU A 388 20.81 -17.78 -21.52
N LEU A 389 21.79 -18.57 -21.09
CA LEU A 389 23.21 -18.36 -21.40
C LEU A 389 23.63 -19.21 -22.60
N ASP A 390 24.34 -18.61 -23.54
CA ASP A 390 25.05 -19.32 -24.59
C ASP A 390 26.36 -19.93 -24.04
N LEU A 391 26.55 -21.24 -24.17
CA LEU A 391 27.71 -21.96 -23.65
C LEU A 391 28.63 -22.48 -24.78
N SER A 392 28.50 -21.93 -25.98
CA SER A 392 29.23 -22.33 -27.19
C SER A 392 30.71 -21.96 -27.17
N ALA A 393 31.49 -22.56 -28.09
CA ALA A 393 32.96 -22.50 -28.10
C ALA A 393 33.58 -21.11 -28.39
N SER A 394 32.80 -20.13 -28.88
CA SER A 394 33.25 -18.74 -29.15
C SER A 394 33.68 -17.98 -27.89
N THR A 395 33.26 -18.44 -26.72
CA THR A 395 33.55 -17.84 -25.40
C THR A 395 34.99 -18.01 -24.91
N SER A 396 35.84 -18.71 -25.67
CA SER A 396 37.27 -18.97 -25.37
C SER A 396 38.22 -17.81 -25.74
N ARG A 397 37.70 -16.70 -26.28
CA ARG A 397 38.50 -15.54 -26.69
C ARG A 397 38.87 -14.70 -25.47
N SER A 398 40.16 -14.44 -25.27
CA SER A 398 40.62 -13.55 -24.20
C SER A 398 40.25 -12.10 -24.51
N VAL A 399 39.63 -11.43 -23.54
CA VAL A 399 39.06 -10.07 -23.65
C VAL A 399 40.12 -8.98 -23.40
N ASP A 400 41.20 -9.32 -22.70
CA ASP A 400 42.21 -8.37 -22.27
C ASP A 400 43.61 -8.99 -22.08
N ALA A 401 44.62 -8.13 -21.93
CA ALA A 401 45.99 -8.51 -21.56
C ALA A 401 46.11 -9.12 -20.14
N SER A 402 45.00 -9.14 -19.37
CA SER A 402 44.88 -9.79 -18.06
C SER A 402 44.34 -11.23 -18.13
N GLY A 403 44.12 -11.77 -19.34
CA GLY A 403 43.78 -13.19 -19.54
C GLY A 403 42.35 -13.57 -19.19
N ARG A 404 41.43 -12.61 -19.01
CA ARG A 404 40.01 -12.92 -18.75
C ARG A 404 39.31 -13.38 -20.03
N THR A 405 38.46 -14.39 -19.93
CA THR A 405 37.70 -14.92 -21.08
C THR A 405 36.34 -14.22 -21.20
N LEU A 406 35.76 -14.20 -22.41
CA LEU A 406 34.40 -13.69 -22.64
C LEU A 406 33.37 -14.46 -21.79
N LEU A 407 33.61 -15.77 -21.59
CA LEU A 407 32.81 -16.61 -20.71
C LEU A 407 32.74 -16.07 -19.28
N ASP A 408 33.86 -15.54 -18.76
CA ASP A 408 33.90 -14.99 -17.41
C ASP A 408 33.04 -13.73 -17.31
N CYS A 409 32.97 -12.92 -18.38
CA CYS A 409 32.10 -11.76 -18.44
C CYS A 409 30.61 -12.14 -18.50
N GLU A 410 30.25 -13.18 -19.26
CA GLU A 410 28.87 -13.70 -19.32
C GLU A 410 28.43 -14.31 -17.99
N ARG A 411 29.32 -15.03 -17.30
CA ARG A 411 29.08 -15.56 -15.96
C ARG A 411 28.90 -14.47 -14.91
N GLU A 412 29.75 -13.43 -14.95
CA GLU A 412 29.65 -12.28 -14.06
C GLU A 412 28.33 -11.52 -14.31
N ALA A 413 27.96 -11.31 -15.56
CA ALA A 413 26.66 -10.78 -15.95
C ALA A 413 25.49 -11.62 -15.44
N ALA A 414 25.56 -12.94 -15.60
CA ALA A 414 24.53 -13.85 -15.12
C ALA A 414 24.39 -13.82 -13.60
N HIS A 415 25.52 -13.73 -12.88
CA HIS A 415 25.56 -13.56 -11.44
C HIS A 415 24.91 -12.26 -11.00
N GLU A 416 25.23 -11.14 -11.64
CA GLU A 416 24.64 -9.84 -11.36
C GLU A 416 23.12 -9.82 -11.61
N VAL A 417 22.66 -10.28 -12.78
CA VAL A 417 21.22 -10.38 -13.09
C VAL A 417 20.52 -11.25 -12.06
N THR A 418 21.03 -12.47 -11.85
CA THR A 418 20.35 -13.44 -10.99
C THR A 418 20.29 -12.96 -9.55
N SER A 419 21.34 -12.33 -9.03
CA SER A 419 21.35 -11.79 -7.67
C SER A 419 20.44 -10.57 -7.48
N VAL A 420 20.27 -9.72 -8.50
CA VAL A 420 19.35 -8.57 -8.44
C VAL A 420 17.88 -9.03 -8.46
N PHE A 421 17.58 -10.05 -9.28
CA PHE A 421 16.21 -10.54 -9.45
C PHE A 421 15.79 -11.61 -8.44
N ASP A 422 16.71 -12.18 -7.64
CA ASP A 422 16.41 -13.08 -6.51
C ASP A 422 15.83 -12.31 -5.29
N SER A 423 14.96 -11.35 -5.54
CA SER A 423 14.14 -10.66 -4.53
C SER A 423 12.69 -11.16 -4.64
N GLY A 424 11.96 -11.20 -3.52
CA GLY A 424 10.76 -12.02 -3.31
C GLY A 424 9.54 -11.80 -4.25
N HIS A 425 9.64 -10.98 -5.28
CA HIS A 425 8.55 -10.66 -6.21
C HIS A 425 8.82 -11.06 -7.67
N VAL A 426 10.03 -11.50 -8.01
CA VAL A 426 10.38 -11.95 -9.38
C VAL A 426 10.88 -13.39 -9.32
N ARG A 427 10.29 -14.27 -10.13
CA ARG A 427 10.72 -15.66 -10.27
C ARG A 427 11.75 -15.74 -11.38
N ILE A 428 13.02 -15.94 -11.03
CA ILE A 428 14.10 -16.08 -12.02
C ILE A 428 14.54 -17.53 -12.18
N ALA A 429 14.75 -17.98 -13.42
CA ALA A 429 15.42 -19.25 -13.76
C ALA A 429 16.70 -18.97 -14.55
N LEU A 430 17.73 -19.80 -14.35
CA LEU A 430 19.03 -19.71 -15.01
C LEU A 430 19.29 -20.99 -15.80
N HIS A 431 19.22 -20.91 -17.12
CA HIS A 431 19.47 -22.02 -18.02
C HIS A 431 20.61 -21.70 -18.98
N GLY A 432 21.22 -22.73 -19.56
CA GLY A 432 22.22 -22.57 -20.62
C GLY A 432 22.04 -23.60 -21.72
N PHE A 433 22.54 -23.28 -22.90
CA PHE A 433 22.45 -24.18 -24.06
C PHE A 433 23.76 -24.22 -24.84
N SER A 434 24.00 -25.36 -25.48
CA SER A 434 25.02 -25.54 -26.52
C SER A 434 24.52 -26.57 -27.52
N SER A 435 24.96 -26.52 -28.76
CA SER A 435 24.43 -27.42 -29.81
C SER A 435 25.51 -28.21 -30.50
N ASN A 436 25.27 -29.51 -30.64
CA ASN A 436 26.07 -30.44 -31.44
C ASN A 436 25.20 -30.95 -32.58
N ARG A 437 25.13 -30.17 -33.68
CA ARG A 437 24.23 -30.41 -34.82
C ARG A 437 22.76 -30.39 -34.41
N ARG A 438 21.87 -30.63 -35.38
CA ARG A 438 20.43 -30.83 -35.12
C ARG A 438 20.09 -31.98 -34.16
N SER A 439 20.98 -32.96 -34.04
CA SER A 439 20.73 -34.20 -33.31
C SER A 439 20.99 -34.08 -31.81
N GLU A 440 21.57 -32.98 -31.32
CA GLU A 440 21.89 -32.87 -29.90
C GLU A 440 22.06 -31.40 -29.49
N VAL A 441 20.94 -30.70 -29.28
CA VAL A 441 20.96 -29.40 -28.60
C VAL A 441 20.93 -29.67 -27.11
N ARG A 442 22.05 -29.47 -26.42
CA ARG A 442 22.16 -29.67 -24.98
C ARG A 442 21.55 -28.48 -24.26
N TYR A 443 20.68 -28.76 -23.30
CA TYR A 443 20.05 -27.76 -22.45
C TYR A 443 20.31 -28.10 -20.99
N VAL A 444 20.89 -27.16 -20.26
CA VAL A 444 21.29 -27.30 -18.86
C VAL A 444 20.49 -26.31 -18.03
N ARG A 445 19.78 -26.81 -17.01
CA ARG A 445 19.12 -25.98 -16.00
C ARG A 445 20.05 -25.84 -14.80
N PHE A 446 20.55 -24.63 -14.56
CA PHE A 446 21.37 -24.35 -13.38
C PHE A 446 20.52 -24.01 -12.17
N LYS A 447 19.43 -23.28 -12.38
CA LYS A 447 18.44 -22.88 -11.38
C LYS A 447 17.07 -22.85 -12.03
N ASP A 448 16.08 -23.53 -11.45
CA ASP A 448 14.70 -23.48 -11.93
C ASP A 448 13.87 -22.39 -11.21
N PHE A 449 12.65 -22.16 -11.69
CA PHE A 449 11.73 -21.20 -11.09
C PHE A 449 11.33 -21.63 -9.67
N GLY A 450 11.44 -20.71 -8.71
CA GLY A 450 11.08 -20.96 -7.30
C GLY A 450 12.20 -21.52 -6.42
N GLU A 451 13.34 -21.94 -6.99
CA GLU A 451 14.53 -22.25 -6.21
C GLU A 451 15.21 -20.98 -5.69
N ARG A 452 15.75 -21.00 -4.47
CA ARG A 452 16.55 -19.89 -3.93
C ARG A 452 17.95 -19.92 -4.52
N LEU A 453 18.58 -18.76 -4.73
CA LEU A 453 19.93 -18.72 -5.24
C LEU A 453 20.95 -19.23 -4.20
N GLU A 454 21.43 -20.46 -4.40
CA GLU A 454 22.49 -21.07 -3.60
C GLU A 454 23.84 -21.12 -4.33
N ALA A 455 24.94 -21.22 -3.56
CA ALA A 455 26.30 -21.33 -4.08
C ALA A 455 26.51 -22.55 -4.99
N ARG A 456 25.69 -23.61 -4.87
CA ARG A 456 25.74 -24.80 -5.74
C ARG A 456 25.46 -24.47 -7.21
N HIS A 457 24.57 -23.51 -7.48
CA HIS A 457 24.22 -23.11 -8.85
C HIS A 457 25.42 -22.45 -9.54
N TRP A 458 26.20 -21.65 -8.80
CA TRP A 458 27.42 -21.01 -9.29
C TRP A 458 28.54 -22.00 -9.55
N ARG A 459 28.76 -22.96 -8.64
CA ARG A 459 29.75 -24.03 -8.87
C ARG A 459 29.42 -24.85 -10.12
N ARG A 460 28.14 -25.14 -10.37
CA ARG A 460 27.69 -25.83 -11.59
C ARG A 460 27.95 -24.98 -12.83
N LEU A 461 27.73 -23.67 -12.77
CA LEU A 461 28.02 -22.75 -13.88
C LEU A 461 29.52 -22.63 -14.17
N GLU A 462 30.35 -22.56 -13.14
CA GLU A 462 31.83 -22.50 -13.25
C GLU A 462 32.43 -23.81 -13.79
N ALA A 463 31.84 -24.95 -13.43
CA ALA A 463 32.25 -26.27 -13.91
C ALA A 463 31.95 -26.51 -15.41
N VAL A 464 31.12 -25.67 -16.03
CA VAL A 464 30.82 -25.77 -17.46
C VAL A 464 32.05 -25.42 -18.28
N ARG A 465 32.39 -26.30 -19.24
CA ARG A 465 33.40 -26.00 -20.26
C ARG A 465 32.70 -25.54 -21.54
N PRO A 466 33.16 -24.44 -22.15
CA PRO A 466 32.59 -23.98 -23.41
C PRO A 466 32.94 -24.97 -24.51
N ALA A 467 31.92 -25.39 -25.25
CA ALA A 467 32.07 -26.33 -26.35
C ALA A 467 30.88 -26.23 -27.29
N TRP A 468 31.11 -26.63 -28.55
CA TRP A 468 30.08 -26.80 -29.57
C TRP A 468 29.52 -25.50 -30.18
N SER A 469 28.48 -25.64 -31.02
CA SER A 469 27.85 -24.64 -31.89
C SER A 469 26.65 -23.95 -31.24
N THR A 470 26.04 -22.98 -31.92
CA THR A 470 24.96 -22.10 -31.41
C THR A 470 23.67 -22.23 -32.23
N ARG A 471 22.72 -23.06 -31.79
CA ARG A 471 21.35 -23.14 -32.34
C ARG A 471 20.32 -22.48 -31.42
N ILE A 472 20.14 -21.18 -31.59
CA ILE A 472 19.28 -20.34 -30.73
C ILE A 472 17.78 -20.70 -30.85
N GLY A 473 17.27 -20.94 -32.06
CA GLY A 473 15.83 -21.13 -32.29
C GLY A 473 15.22 -22.29 -31.48
N PRO A 474 15.76 -23.51 -31.54
CA PRO A 474 15.31 -24.63 -30.70
C PRO A 474 15.43 -24.35 -29.20
N ALA A 475 16.50 -23.69 -28.76
CA ALA A 475 16.71 -23.31 -27.37
C ALA A 475 15.65 -22.31 -26.87
N LEU A 476 15.29 -21.31 -27.68
CA LEU A 476 14.22 -20.36 -27.37
C LEU A 476 12.84 -21.03 -27.31
N ARG A 477 12.56 -21.97 -28.20
CA ARG A 477 11.29 -22.73 -28.18
C ARG A 477 11.16 -23.59 -26.91
N HIS A 478 12.25 -24.23 -26.50
CA HIS A 478 12.29 -24.99 -25.26
C HIS A 478 12.13 -24.07 -24.04
N ALA A 479 12.91 -22.97 -23.97
CA ALA A 479 12.78 -21.97 -22.91
C ALA A 479 11.36 -21.38 -22.81
N GLY A 480 10.72 -21.13 -23.96
CA GLY A 480 9.34 -20.69 -24.03
C GLY A 480 8.35 -21.71 -23.46
N THR A 481 8.57 -23.00 -23.73
CA THR A 481 7.75 -24.09 -23.18
C THR A 481 7.90 -24.17 -21.66
N CYS A 482 9.10 -23.97 -21.12
CA CYS A 482 9.31 -23.90 -19.66
C CYS A 482 8.61 -22.67 -19.04
N LEU A 483 8.66 -21.51 -19.69
CA LEU A 483 7.95 -20.31 -19.23
C LEU A 483 6.42 -20.40 -19.38
N GLU A 484 5.91 -21.18 -20.34
CA GLU A 484 4.47 -21.40 -20.52
C GLU A 484 3.85 -22.08 -19.28
N GLN A 485 4.60 -22.93 -18.58
CA GLN A 485 4.17 -23.61 -17.36
C GLN A 485 4.02 -22.67 -16.14
N GLU A 486 4.60 -21.47 -16.18
CA GLU A 486 4.52 -20.49 -15.09
C GLU A 486 3.18 -19.72 -15.09
N SER A 487 2.65 -19.43 -13.91
CA SER A 487 1.39 -18.67 -13.73
C SER A 487 1.56 -17.14 -13.83
N SER A 488 2.79 -16.66 -13.99
CA SER A 488 3.11 -15.22 -14.04
C SER A 488 2.51 -14.54 -15.25
N VAL A 489 1.98 -13.32 -15.04
CA VAL A 489 1.36 -12.50 -16.08
C VAL A 489 2.41 -11.92 -17.03
N SER A 490 3.59 -11.59 -16.52
CA SER A 490 4.72 -11.10 -17.31
C SER A 490 5.75 -12.21 -17.48
N LYS A 491 5.98 -12.66 -18.72
CA LYS A 491 6.94 -13.71 -19.05
C LYS A 491 8.01 -13.15 -19.98
N THR A 492 9.28 -13.27 -19.58
CA THR A 492 10.41 -12.73 -20.35
C THR A 492 11.56 -13.73 -20.41
N ILE A 493 12.13 -13.90 -21.61
CA ILE A 493 13.39 -14.61 -21.86
C ILE A 493 14.46 -13.55 -22.10
N MET A 494 15.57 -13.63 -21.36
CA MET A 494 16.77 -12.85 -21.60
C MET A 494 17.85 -13.80 -22.12
N LEU A 495 18.23 -13.67 -23.39
CA LEU A 495 19.34 -14.39 -23.99
C LEU A 495 20.63 -13.58 -23.80
N VAL A 496 21.67 -14.19 -23.26
CA VAL A 496 23.04 -13.64 -23.24
C VAL A 496 23.87 -14.47 -24.21
N THR A 497 24.41 -13.84 -25.25
CA THR A 497 25.19 -14.52 -26.29
C THR A 497 26.30 -13.62 -26.83
N ASP A 498 27.43 -14.22 -27.17
CA ASP A 498 28.59 -13.56 -27.75
C ASP A 498 28.64 -13.60 -29.29
N GLY A 499 27.79 -14.39 -29.95
CA GLY A 499 28.03 -14.78 -31.33
C GLY A 499 26.80 -15.06 -32.18
N GLU A 500 27.00 -15.07 -33.50
CA GLU A 500 25.97 -15.35 -34.49
C GLU A 500 25.50 -16.82 -34.41
N PRO A 501 24.19 -17.08 -34.60
CA PRO A 501 23.70 -18.45 -34.64
C PRO A 501 24.37 -19.24 -35.77
N SER A 502 25.19 -20.22 -35.41
CA SER A 502 26.00 -21.01 -36.34
C SER A 502 26.08 -22.48 -35.91
N ASP A 503 26.00 -23.41 -36.85
CA ASP A 503 26.19 -24.85 -36.61
C ASP A 503 26.99 -25.49 -37.76
N ILE A 504 27.78 -26.51 -37.44
CA ILE A 504 28.68 -27.22 -38.35
C ILE A 504 27.94 -27.95 -39.49
N ASP A 505 26.64 -28.21 -39.35
CA ASP A 505 25.82 -28.89 -40.36
C ASP A 505 25.05 -27.92 -41.29
N ILE A 506 25.18 -26.60 -41.08
CA ILE A 506 24.49 -25.57 -41.87
C ILE A 506 25.53 -24.63 -42.49
N PHE A 507 25.63 -24.67 -43.83
CA PHE A 507 26.56 -23.84 -44.59
C PHE A 507 25.98 -22.46 -44.97
N ASP A 508 24.67 -22.27 -44.80
CA ASP A 508 23.98 -21.01 -45.11
C ASP A 508 23.81 -20.16 -43.83
N PRO A 509 24.57 -19.06 -43.66
CA PRO A 509 24.56 -18.28 -42.42
C PRO A 509 23.19 -17.68 -42.10
N ARG A 510 22.34 -17.43 -43.11
CA ARG A 510 21.00 -16.85 -42.90
C ARG A 510 19.99 -17.84 -42.33
N TYR A 511 20.26 -19.13 -42.45
CA TYR A 511 19.26 -20.14 -42.13
C TYR A 511 18.89 -20.14 -40.64
N LEU A 512 19.89 -20.14 -39.76
CA LEU A 512 19.67 -20.14 -38.31
C LEU A 512 19.20 -18.77 -37.79
N VAL A 513 19.60 -17.67 -38.45
CA VAL A 513 19.08 -16.31 -38.17
C VAL A 513 17.58 -16.25 -38.42
N GLU A 514 17.10 -16.73 -39.57
CA GLU A 514 15.68 -16.77 -39.88
C GLU A 514 14.89 -17.73 -38.98
N ASP A 515 15.50 -18.85 -38.57
CA ASP A 515 14.89 -19.76 -37.59
C ASP A 515 14.72 -19.10 -36.21
N ALA A 516 15.76 -18.44 -35.71
CA ALA A 516 15.71 -17.71 -34.46
C ALA A 516 14.67 -16.58 -34.53
N ARG A 517 14.62 -15.83 -35.64
CA ARG A 517 13.62 -14.77 -35.86
C ARG A 517 12.19 -15.31 -35.84
N HIS A 518 11.96 -16.48 -36.45
CA HIS A 518 10.67 -17.15 -36.41
C HIS A 518 10.31 -17.62 -34.99
N ALA A 519 11.28 -18.12 -34.21
CA ALA A 519 11.07 -18.50 -32.82
C ALA A 519 10.68 -17.29 -31.95
N VAL A 520 11.38 -16.16 -32.08
CA VAL A 520 11.07 -14.91 -31.35
C VAL A 520 9.67 -14.41 -31.69
N HIS A 521 9.30 -14.39 -32.97
CA HIS A 521 7.96 -13.98 -33.38
C HIS A 521 6.87 -14.89 -32.80
N GLY A 522 7.09 -16.21 -32.84
CA GLY A 522 6.16 -17.19 -32.25
C GLY A 522 5.96 -16.98 -30.74
N LEU A 523 7.03 -16.66 -30.01
CA LEU A 523 6.96 -16.36 -28.57
C LEU A 523 6.24 -15.05 -28.28
N ALA A 524 6.48 -14.01 -29.10
CA ALA A 524 5.81 -12.72 -28.96
C ALA A 524 4.28 -12.83 -29.12
N VAL A 525 3.79 -13.65 -30.06
CA VAL A 525 2.36 -13.94 -30.24
C VAL A 525 1.75 -14.62 -29.01
N ARG A 526 2.54 -15.41 -28.27
CA ARG A 526 2.13 -16.08 -27.03
C ARG A 526 2.30 -15.20 -25.78
N GLY A 527 2.64 -13.93 -25.95
CA GLY A 527 2.84 -12.99 -24.84
C GLY A 527 4.17 -13.16 -24.09
N VAL A 528 5.09 -13.96 -24.62
CA VAL A 528 6.45 -14.11 -24.05
C VAL A 528 7.38 -13.12 -24.75
N ARG A 529 8.00 -12.24 -23.97
CA ARG A 529 8.98 -11.27 -24.49
C ARG A 529 10.36 -11.90 -24.56
N VAL A 530 11.12 -11.60 -25.61
CA VAL A 530 12.49 -12.08 -25.76
C VAL A 530 13.42 -10.89 -25.93
N GLN A 531 14.42 -10.80 -25.07
CA GLN A 531 15.46 -9.76 -25.07
C GLN A 531 16.82 -10.43 -25.25
N CYS A 532 17.73 -9.76 -25.96
CA CYS A 532 19.06 -10.26 -26.25
C CYS A 532 20.10 -9.28 -25.72
N ILE A 533 21.08 -9.79 -24.98
CA ILE A 533 22.24 -9.09 -24.49
C ILE A 533 23.44 -9.65 -25.25
N SER A 534 24.04 -8.83 -26.11
CA SER A 534 25.19 -9.17 -26.93
C SER A 534 26.46 -8.61 -26.30
N VAL A 535 27.45 -9.47 -26.05
CA VAL A 535 28.72 -9.11 -25.37
C VAL A 535 29.78 -8.58 -26.34
N ASP A 536 29.65 -8.86 -27.64
CA ASP A 536 30.54 -8.38 -28.70
C ASP A 536 29.82 -7.38 -29.62
N PRO A 537 30.39 -6.19 -29.92
CA PRO A 537 29.81 -5.24 -30.86
C PRO A 537 29.74 -5.72 -32.33
N VAL A 538 30.50 -6.74 -32.73
CA VAL A 538 30.57 -7.20 -34.15
C VAL A 538 29.27 -7.85 -34.66
N PRO A 539 28.67 -8.85 -33.97
CA PRO A 539 27.43 -9.49 -34.43
C PRO A 539 26.13 -8.73 -34.06
N HIS A 540 26.22 -7.50 -33.53
CA HIS A 540 25.06 -6.74 -33.05
C HIS A 540 23.97 -6.55 -34.11
N ARG A 541 24.34 -6.45 -35.40
CA ARG A 541 23.39 -6.26 -36.50
C ARG A 541 22.50 -7.47 -36.71
N GLU A 542 23.04 -8.68 -36.72
CA GLU A 542 22.26 -9.91 -36.92
C GLU A 542 21.34 -10.17 -35.72
N MET A 543 21.81 -9.89 -34.51
CA MET A 543 20.97 -9.93 -33.31
C MET A 543 19.82 -8.90 -33.37
N CYS A 544 20.06 -7.72 -33.94
CA CYS A 544 19.01 -6.75 -34.19
C CYS A 544 18.00 -7.23 -35.24
N GLU A 545 18.42 -8.05 -36.22
CA GLU A 545 17.53 -8.66 -37.22
C GLU A 545 16.64 -9.77 -36.60
N ILE A 546 17.16 -10.50 -35.60
CA ILE A 546 16.43 -11.57 -34.90
C ILE A 546 15.45 -11.02 -33.86
N PHE A 547 15.93 -10.18 -32.94
CA PHE A 547 15.17 -9.72 -31.77
C PHE A 547 14.51 -8.35 -31.96
N GLY A 548 14.97 -7.58 -32.96
CA GLY A 548 14.57 -6.20 -33.19
C GLY A 548 15.41 -5.21 -32.39
N TRP A 549 15.65 -4.03 -32.96
CA TRP A 549 16.47 -2.96 -32.37
C TRP A 549 16.09 -2.56 -30.94
N ARG A 550 14.81 -2.72 -30.59
CA ARG A 550 14.28 -2.39 -29.25
C ARG A 550 14.46 -3.50 -28.22
N ASN A 551 14.89 -4.70 -28.60
CA ASN A 551 15.07 -5.82 -27.67
C ASN A 551 16.50 -6.32 -27.61
N THR A 552 17.40 -5.73 -28.42
CA THR A 552 18.83 -6.03 -28.43
C THR A 552 19.60 -4.97 -27.65
N PHE A 553 20.50 -5.40 -26.78
CA PHE A 553 21.40 -4.57 -26.00
C PHE A 553 22.83 -5.00 -26.28
N SER A 554 23.75 -4.06 -26.46
CA SER A 554 25.17 -4.34 -26.60
C SER A 554 25.89 -3.96 -25.32
N LEU A 555 26.61 -4.90 -24.73
CA LEU A 555 27.61 -4.63 -23.71
C LEU A 555 28.91 -4.29 -24.44
N THR A 556 29.48 -3.12 -24.17
CA THR A 556 30.85 -2.82 -24.61
C THR A 556 31.81 -3.11 -23.45
N GLN A 557 33.09 -3.33 -23.76
CA GLN A 557 34.13 -3.72 -22.80
C GLN A 557 34.25 -2.78 -21.56
N SER A 558 33.73 -1.55 -21.64
CA SER A 558 33.73 -0.55 -20.57
C SER A 558 32.39 -0.38 -19.84
N THR A 559 31.29 -0.95 -20.35
CA THR A 559 29.96 -0.87 -19.72
C THR A 559 29.72 -2.13 -18.91
N ARG A 560 29.35 -1.96 -17.65
CA ARG A 560 28.93 -3.09 -16.82
C ARG A 560 27.48 -3.39 -17.14
N LEU A 561 27.08 -4.64 -17.01
CA LEU A 561 25.69 -5.02 -17.22
C LEU A 561 24.74 -4.30 -16.24
N PHE A 562 25.26 -3.94 -15.06
CA PHE A 562 24.67 -3.00 -14.12
C PHE A 562 24.14 -1.70 -14.77
N ASP A 563 24.83 -1.14 -15.76
CA ASP A 563 24.44 0.13 -16.39
C ASP A 563 23.23 -0.02 -17.34
N ILE A 564 23.00 -1.22 -17.85
CA ILE A 564 21.91 -1.53 -18.79
C ILE A 564 20.68 -2.07 -18.04
N LEU A 565 20.87 -2.57 -16.82
CA LEU A 565 19.83 -3.16 -15.99
C LEU A 565 18.60 -2.26 -15.77
N PRO A 566 18.73 -0.92 -15.55
CA PRO A 566 17.57 -0.03 -15.46
C PRO A 566 16.74 0.05 -16.76
N ASN A 567 17.39 -0.03 -17.91
CA ASN A 567 16.71 -0.05 -19.21
C ASN A 567 16.02 -1.39 -19.46
N LEU A 568 16.61 -2.49 -18.99
CA LEU A 568 15.98 -3.82 -19.00
C LEU A 568 14.75 -3.84 -18.08
N LEU A 569 14.87 -3.32 -16.87
CA LEU A 569 13.81 -3.24 -15.86
C LEU A 569 12.64 -2.35 -16.30
N SER A 570 12.89 -1.15 -16.81
CA SER A 570 11.82 -0.27 -17.31
C SER A 570 11.01 -0.94 -18.42
N ARG A 571 11.66 -1.76 -19.26
CA ARG A 571 10.99 -2.53 -20.30
C ARG A 571 10.30 -3.77 -19.75
N LEU A 572 10.72 -4.35 -18.63
CA LEU A 572 9.96 -5.40 -17.97
C LEU A 572 8.64 -4.88 -17.38
N VAL A 573 8.60 -3.60 -16.99
CA VAL A 573 7.44 -2.93 -16.36
C VAL A 573 6.45 -2.34 -17.37
N ALA A 574 6.95 -1.85 -18.51
CA ALA A 574 6.14 -1.36 -19.64
C ALA A 574 5.42 -2.50 -20.35
#